data_AF-G7HZF7-F1
#
_entry.id   AF-G7HZF7-F1
#
_cell.length_a   1.000
_cell.length_b   1.000
_cell.length_c   1.000
_cell.angle_alpha   90.00
_cell.angle_beta   90.00
_cell.angle_gamma   90.00
#
_symmetry.space_group_name_H-M   'P 1'
#
loop_
_entity.id
_entity.type
_entity.pdbx_description
1 polymer ?
#
loop_
_entity_poly.entity_id
_entity_poly.type
_entity_poly.pdbx_seq_one_letter_code
_entity_poly.pdbx_strand_id
1 'polypeptide(L)'
;MSISRRLSAVALAGALTFGGTTVANAQENPVANLSSQAQSQIDSAAQQFISSLPQEVKDAAHDLGIELPTLAGTAETLRYGTVSHLEEAGHTKRNSAQSTAQKWANEAAAGKVSFDDGVGHGAADADKGTGSILKLTEKEAKDRINWLDREGNPHNDPTGFGVATATDGKHIYVAEFFLN
;
A
#
# COMPACT_ATOMS: atom_id res chain seq x y z
N MET A 1 -25.58 -2.90 -27.82
CA MET A 1 -24.63 -1.91 -28.38
C MET A 1 -23.41 -1.89 -27.48
N SER A 2 -22.26 -2.36 -27.98
CA SER A 2 -21.01 -2.47 -27.21
C SER A 2 -20.11 -1.29 -27.56
N ILE A 3 -19.73 -0.48 -26.56
CA ILE A 3 -18.79 0.63 -26.74
C ILE A 3 -17.46 0.21 -26.12
N SER A 4 -16.60 -0.34 -26.96
CA SER A 4 -15.19 -0.58 -26.65
C SER A 4 -14.46 0.76 -26.51
N ARG A 5 -14.06 1.14 -25.30
CA ARG A 5 -13.12 2.26 -25.09
C ARG A 5 -11.70 1.71 -25.01
N ARG A 6 -10.98 1.78 -26.13
CA ARG A 6 -9.52 1.65 -26.17
C ARG A 6 -8.94 2.99 -25.71
N LEU A 7 -8.28 3.02 -24.55
CA LEU A 7 -7.53 4.17 -24.10
C LEU A 7 -6.08 4.05 -24.57
N SER A 8 -5.65 5.09 -25.27
CA SER A 8 -4.36 5.22 -25.94
C SER A 8 -3.21 5.25 -24.94
N ALA A 9 -2.22 4.39 -25.16
CA ALA A 9 -0.94 4.45 -24.47
C ALA A 9 -0.18 5.72 -24.89
N VAL A 10 0.23 6.53 -23.91
CA VAL A 10 1.15 7.65 -24.14
C VAL A 10 2.55 7.06 -24.28
N ALA A 11 3.04 6.99 -25.52
CA ALA A 11 4.42 6.62 -25.81
C ALA A 11 5.32 7.86 -25.66
N LEU A 12 6.09 7.93 -24.57
CA LEU A 12 7.22 8.85 -24.44
C LEU A 12 8.40 8.30 -25.26
N ALA A 13 8.57 8.78 -26.49
CA ALA A 13 9.73 8.49 -27.31
C ALA A 13 10.92 9.38 -26.90
N GLY A 14 11.80 8.83 -26.05
CA GLY A 14 13.13 9.39 -25.83
C GLY A 14 14.10 8.90 -26.91
N ALA A 15 14.42 9.73 -27.89
CA ALA A 15 15.45 9.44 -28.88
C ALA A 15 16.84 9.60 -28.24
N LEU A 16 17.55 8.49 -28.02
CA LEU A 16 18.98 8.51 -27.71
C LEU A 16 19.75 7.94 -28.90
N THR A 17 20.23 8.84 -29.74
CA THR A 17 21.24 8.54 -30.76
C THR A 17 22.59 8.34 -30.08
N PHE A 18 23.14 7.12 -30.15
CA PHE A 18 24.56 6.90 -29.92
C PHE A 18 25.15 6.15 -31.10
N GLY A 19 25.96 6.87 -31.89
CA GLY A 19 26.88 6.28 -32.85
C GLY A 19 28.10 5.69 -32.14
N GLY A 20 28.73 4.71 -32.77
CA GLY A 20 30.02 4.15 -32.35
C GLY A 20 30.07 2.63 -32.46
N THR A 21 30.83 2.16 -33.45
CA THR A 21 31.05 0.78 -33.88
C THR A 21 31.88 -0.08 -32.92
N THR A 22 31.51 -1.37 -32.78
CA THR A 22 32.33 -2.59 -32.45
C THR A 22 33.13 -2.58 -31.12
N VAL A 23 33.10 -3.62 -30.26
CA VAL A 23 33.48 -5.04 -30.47
C VAL A 23 32.89 -5.95 -29.37
N ALA A 24 32.73 -7.23 -29.70
CA ALA A 24 32.14 -8.27 -28.89
C ALA A 24 32.93 -8.61 -27.60
N ASN A 25 32.23 -8.56 -26.46
CA ASN A 25 32.45 -9.40 -25.30
C ASN A 25 31.06 -9.77 -24.75
N ALA A 26 30.85 -11.03 -24.36
CA ALA A 26 29.65 -11.48 -23.67
C ALA A 26 29.64 -10.88 -22.24
N GLN A 27 29.34 -9.58 -22.18
CA GLN A 27 29.13 -8.83 -20.96
C GLN A 27 27.65 -8.94 -20.62
N GLU A 28 27.33 -9.27 -19.37
CA GLU A 28 25.97 -9.16 -18.83
C GLU A 28 25.34 -7.87 -19.34
N ASN A 29 24.19 -8.01 -20.01
CA ASN A 29 23.63 -7.00 -20.87
C ASN A 29 23.51 -5.67 -20.09
N PRO A 30 24.38 -4.67 -20.30
CA PRO A 30 24.41 -3.45 -19.47
C PRO A 30 23.11 -2.67 -19.56
N VAL A 31 22.35 -2.91 -20.64
CA VAL A 31 21.00 -2.40 -20.89
C VAL A 31 19.97 -2.94 -19.89
N ALA A 32 20.11 -4.19 -19.42
CA ALA A 32 19.23 -4.78 -18.42
C ALA A 32 19.42 -4.11 -17.05
N ASN A 33 20.66 -3.91 -16.61
CA ASN A 33 20.97 -3.19 -15.37
C ASN A 33 20.55 -1.71 -15.43
N LEU A 34 20.74 -1.04 -16.58
CA LEU A 34 20.25 0.33 -16.79
C LEU A 34 18.72 0.41 -16.72
N SER A 35 18.01 -0.61 -17.25
CA SER A 35 16.54 -0.65 -17.19
C SER A 35 16.01 -0.90 -15.77
N SER A 36 16.63 -1.80 -15.01
CA SER A 36 16.26 -2.07 -13.60
C SER A 36 16.52 -0.85 -12.71
N GLN A 37 17.63 -0.15 -12.94
CA GLN A 37 17.97 1.05 -12.19
C GLN A 37 17.06 2.24 -12.55
N ALA A 38 16.69 2.39 -13.82
CA ALA A 38 15.72 3.39 -14.26
C ALA A 38 14.31 3.11 -13.69
N GLN A 39 13.88 1.84 -13.68
CA GLN A 39 12.60 1.44 -13.12
C GLN A 39 12.54 1.71 -11.62
N SER A 40 13.61 1.38 -10.87
CA SER A 40 13.69 1.65 -9.43
C SER A 40 13.61 3.15 -9.11
N GLN A 41 14.16 4.04 -9.96
CA GLN A 41 14.03 5.49 -9.79
C GLN A 41 12.60 5.97 -10.03
N ILE A 42 11.92 5.44 -11.05
CA ILE A 42 10.51 5.74 -11.34
C ILE A 42 9.62 5.29 -10.17
N ASP A 43 9.83 4.07 -9.67
CA ASP A 43 9.06 3.52 -8.56
C ASP A 43 9.26 4.35 -7.27
N SER A 44 10.49 4.78 -7.00
CA SER A 44 10.81 5.65 -5.86
C SER A 44 10.14 7.02 -5.97
N ALA A 45 10.17 7.64 -7.15
CA ALA A 45 9.52 8.93 -7.39
C ALA A 45 7.99 8.83 -7.29
N ALA A 46 7.41 7.74 -7.81
CA ALA A 46 5.98 7.49 -7.71
C ALA A 46 5.54 7.21 -6.27
N GLN A 47 6.34 6.47 -5.47
CA GLN A 47 6.09 6.30 -4.04
C GLN A 47 6.10 7.65 -3.31
N GLN A 48 7.12 8.48 -3.52
CA GLN A 48 7.19 9.81 -2.89
C GLN A 48 6.00 10.69 -3.26
N PHE A 49 5.61 10.68 -4.55
CA PHE A 49 4.43 11.42 -5.01
C PHE A 49 3.16 10.93 -4.31
N ILE A 50 2.88 9.63 -4.30
CA ILE A 50 1.68 9.06 -3.67
C ILE A 50 1.68 9.32 -2.16
N SER A 51 2.82 9.15 -1.48
CA SER A 51 2.94 9.49 -0.07
C SER A 51 2.64 10.97 0.21
N SER A 52 2.99 11.87 -0.71
CA SER A 52 2.72 13.31 -0.60
C SER A 52 1.30 13.72 -0.94
N LEU A 53 0.49 12.84 -1.54
CA LEU A 53 -0.91 13.15 -1.85
C LEU A 53 -1.71 13.36 -0.55
N PRO A 54 -2.56 14.40 -0.49
CA PRO A 54 -3.55 14.55 0.57
C PRO A 54 -4.42 13.30 0.67
N GLN A 55 -4.91 13.01 1.87
CA GLN A 55 -5.70 11.82 2.12
C GLN A 55 -6.99 11.83 1.30
N GLU A 56 -7.59 13.01 1.12
CA GLU A 56 -8.80 13.22 0.32
C GLU A 56 -8.59 12.86 -1.16
N VAL A 57 -7.37 13.05 -1.68
CA VAL A 57 -7.03 12.70 -3.07
C VAL A 57 -6.88 11.19 -3.21
N LYS A 58 -6.32 10.53 -2.19
CA LYS A 58 -6.23 9.07 -2.12
C LYS A 58 -7.63 8.45 -2.00
N ASP A 59 -8.51 9.06 -1.20
CA ASP A 59 -9.90 8.61 -1.01
C ASP A 59 -10.65 8.70 -2.35
N ALA A 60 -10.54 9.83 -3.05
CA ALA A 60 -11.16 10.02 -4.36
C ALA A 60 -10.63 9.06 -5.44
N ALA A 61 -9.33 8.73 -5.44
CA ALA A 61 -8.77 7.77 -6.39
C ALA A 61 -9.36 6.38 -6.20
N HIS A 62 -9.55 5.95 -4.95
CA HIS A 62 -10.19 4.68 -4.62
C HIS A 62 -11.66 4.67 -5.06
N ASP A 63 -12.43 5.71 -4.73
CA ASP A 63 -13.86 5.80 -5.09
C ASP A 63 -14.08 5.79 -6.61
N LEU A 64 -13.11 6.30 -7.38
CA LEU A 64 -13.13 6.31 -8.84
C LEU A 64 -12.55 5.03 -9.47
N GLY A 65 -12.10 4.06 -8.67
CA GLY A 65 -11.50 2.82 -9.15
C GLY A 65 -10.16 3.02 -9.88
N ILE A 66 -9.44 4.09 -9.57
CA ILE A 66 -8.12 4.38 -10.13
C ILE A 66 -7.08 3.60 -9.33
N GLU A 67 -6.51 2.56 -9.95
CA GLU A 67 -5.36 1.87 -9.36
C GLU A 67 -4.17 2.82 -9.29
N LEU A 68 -3.76 3.12 -8.06
CA LEU A 68 -2.53 3.84 -7.81
C LEU A 68 -1.37 2.88 -8.12
N PRO A 69 -0.51 3.17 -9.13
CA PRO A 69 0.67 2.34 -9.37
C PRO A 69 1.56 2.41 -8.13
N THR A 70 2.35 1.36 -7.86
CA THR A 70 3.26 1.18 -6.71
C THR A 70 2.70 0.51 -5.45
N LEU A 71 3.65 0.08 -4.61
CA LEU A 71 3.42 -0.46 -3.27
C LEU A 71 2.59 0.49 -2.38
N ALA A 72 2.77 1.81 -2.51
CA ALA A 72 2.00 2.80 -1.76
C ALA A 72 0.53 2.83 -2.20
N GLY A 73 0.25 2.63 -3.49
CA GLY A 73 -1.11 2.48 -3.99
C GLY A 73 -1.80 1.23 -3.47
N THR A 74 -1.09 0.09 -3.49
CA THR A 74 -1.60 -1.17 -2.93
C THR A 74 -1.86 -1.04 -1.42
N ALA A 75 -0.99 -0.34 -0.69
CA ALA A 75 -1.18 -0.07 0.75
C ALA A 75 -2.46 0.73 1.00
N GLU A 76 -2.76 1.68 0.14
CA GLU A 76 -3.93 2.53 0.29
C GLU A 76 -5.22 1.78 -0.03
N THR A 77 -5.26 1.01 -1.13
CA THR A 77 -6.38 0.10 -1.44
C THR A 77 -6.64 -0.88 -0.30
N LEU A 78 -5.58 -1.46 0.28
CA LEU A 78 -5.69 -2.36 1.43
C LEU A 78 -6.32 -1.66 2.65
N ARG A 79 -5.91 -0.42 2.92
CA ARG A 79 -6.47 0.39 4.01
C ARG A 79 -7.98 0.59 3.83
N TYR A 80 -8.43 0.99 2.64
CA TYR A 80 -9.86 1.17 2.36
C TYR A 80 -10.65 -0.11 2.51
N GLY A 81 -10.18 -1.21 1.90
CA GLY A 81 -10.87 -2.50 1.99
C GLY A 81 -11.02 -2.95 3.44
N THR A 82 -9.98 -2.76 4.25
CA THR A 82 -10.01 -3.12 5.68
C THR A 82 -11.00 -2.23 6.45
N VAL A 83 -11.03 -0.93 6.16
CA VAL A 83 -11.99 0.00 6.77
C VAL A 83 -13.44 -0.36 6.41
N SER A 84 -13.74 -0.60 5.13
CA SER A 84 -15.09 -0.99 4.67
C SER A 84 -15.54 -2.27 5.35
N HIS A 85 -14.68 -3.29 5.36
CA HIS A 85 -14.98 -4.58 5.96
C HIS A 85 -15.27 -4.48 7.46
N LEU A 86 -14.54 -3.63 8.20
CA LEU A 86 -14.79 -3.40 9.62
C LEU A 86 -16.09 -2.61 9.87
N GLU A 87 -16.44 -1.66 9.00
CA GLU A 87 -17.73 -0.95 9.07
C GLU A 87 -18.90 -1.90 8.78
N GLU A 88 -18.78 -2.78 7.78
CA GLU A 88 -19.76 -3.84 7.48
C GLU A 88 -19.93 -4.82 8.66
N ALA A 89 -18.84 -5.13 9.35
CA ALA A 89 -18.86 -5.93 10.58
C ALA A 89 -19.48 -5.19 11.79
N GLY A 90 -19.82 -3.89 11.65
CA GLY A 90 -20.50 -3.09 12.66
C GLY A 90 -19.62 -2.18 13.51
N HIS A 91 -18.30 -2.18 13.28
CA HIS A 91 -17.38 -1.29 14.02
C HIS A 91 -17.54 0.17 13.60
N THR A 92 -17.14 1.10 14.47
CA THR A 92 -17.24 2.55 14.19
C THR A 92 -15.87 3.21 14.14
N LYS A 93 -15.56 3.95 13.07
CA LYS A 93 -14.32 4.74 12.99
C LYS A 93 -14.20 5.73 14.15
N ARG A 94 -13.03 5.78 14.79
CA ARG A 94 -12.71 6.73 15.88
C ARG A 94 -11.37 7.41 15.62
N ASN A 95 -11.35 8.75 15.72
CA ASN A 95 -10.13 9.53 15.49
C ASN A 95 -8.98 9.17 16.44
N SER A 96 -9.29 8.82 17.71
CA SER A 96 -8.30 8.36 18.68
C SER A 96 -7.65 7.05 18.24
N ALA A 97 -8.47 6.07 17.83
CA ALA A 97 -7.99 4.78 17.33
C ALA A 97 -7.21 4.94 16.02
N GLN A 98 -7.67 5.80 15.10
CA GLN A 98 -6.98 6.13 13.86
C GLN A 98 -5.59 6.71 14.11
N SER A 99 -5.47 7.62 15.09
CA SER A 99 -4.18 8.20 15.47
C SER A 99 -3.22 7.13 15.99
N THR A 100 -3.69 6.20 16.82
CA THR A 100 -2.87 5.09 17.32
C THR A 100 -2.44 4.15 16.18
N ALA A 101 -3.37 3.74 15.31
CA ALA A 101 -3.07 2.91 14.15
C ALA A 101 -1.98 3.56 13.27
N GLN A 102 -2.04 4.88 13.05
CA GLN A 102 -1.01 5.58 12.28
C GLN A 102 0.36 5.55 12.97
N LYS A 103 0.41 5.74 14.30
CA LYS A 103 1.67 5.60 15.06
C LYS A 103 2.24 4.20 14.89
N TRP A 104 1.41 3.17 15.02
CA TRP A 104 1.79 1.76 14.89
C TRP A 104 2.34 1.43 13.50
N ALA A 105 1.65 1.86 12.44
CA ALA A 105 2.13 1.67 11.07
C ALA A 105 3.49 2.37 10.84
N ASN A 106 3.67 3.58 11.37
CA ASN A 106 4.93 4.32 11.29
C ASN A 106 6.05 3.67 12.09
N GLU A 107 5.77 3.14 13.29
CA GLU A 107 6.74 2.38 14.09
C GLU A 107 7.23 1.14 13.34
N ALA A 108 6.31 0.43 12.68
CA ALA A 108 6.62 -0.74 11.88
C ALA A 108 7.49 -0.40 10.66
N ALA A 109 7.12 0.62 9.88
CA ALA A 109 7.91 1.08 8.74
C ALA A 109 9.30 1.60 9.15
N ALA A 110 9.44 2.12 10.38
CA ALA A 110 10.72 2.52 10.95
C ALA A 110 11.54 1.35 11.54
N GLY A 111 11.07 0.10 11.44
CA GLY A 111 11.76 -1.09 11.94
C GLY A 111 11.76 -1.22 13.47
N LYS A 112 10.84 -0.56 14.17
CA LYS A 112 10.76 -0.57 15.64
C LYS A 112 9.85 -1.67 16.20
N VAL A 113 9.12 -2.37 15.33
CA VAL A 113 8.18 -3.42 15.70
C VAL A 113 8.80 -4.78 15.40
N SER A 114 8.74 -5.69 16.39
CA SER A 114 9.06 -7.09 16.19
C SER A 114 7.87 -7.82 15.59
N PHE A 115 8.13 -8.71 14.63
CA PHE A 115 7.11 -9.50 13.96
C PHE A 115 7.35 -10.98 14.22
N ASP A 116 6.28 -11.69 14.56
CA ASP A 116 6.22 -13.13 14.64
C ASP A 116 5.19 -13.62 13.60
N ASP A 117 5.62 -14.49 12.69
CA ASP A 117 4.82 -14.93 11.52
C ASP A 117 4.12 -13.78 10.74
N GLY A 118 4.79 -12.64 10.62
CA GLY A 118 4.28 -11.46 9.91
C GLY A 118 3.29 -10.60 10.70
N VAL A 119 3.03 -10.93 11.97
CA VAL A 119 2.17 -10.17 12.87
C VAL A 119 3.01 -9.49 13.95
N GLY A 120 2.79 -8.19 14.13
CA GLY A 120 3.44 -7.37 15.15
C GLY A 120 2.41 -6.58 15.96
N HIS A 121 2.88 -5.94 17.03
CA HIS A 121 2.06 -5.09 17.88
C HIS A 121 2.80 -3.78 18.11
N GLY A 122 2.09 -2.66 18.05
CA GLY A 122 2.66 -1.35 18.37
C GLY A 122 2.76 -1.13 19.88
N ALA A 123 3.65 -0.22 20.28
CA ALA A 123 3.86 0.07 21.70
C ALA A 123 2.97 1.22 22.20
N ALA A 124 2.55 2.13 21.30
CA ALA A 124 1.77 3.30 21.66
C ALA A 124 0.35 2.93 22.10
N ASP A 125 -0.15 3.56 23.17
CA ASP A 125 -1.55 3.48 23.60
C ASP A 125 -2.07 2.03 23.83
N ALA A 126 -1.17 1.09 24.16
CA ALA A 126 -1.47 -0.33 24.40
C ALA A 126 -2.39 -0.58 25.62
N ASP A 127 -2.58 0.42 26.48
CA ASP A 127 -3.53 0.43 27.59
C ASP A 127 -4.96 0.82 27.17
N LYS A 128 -5.13 1.44 26.00
CA LYS A 128 -6.40 2.01 25.53
C LYS A 128 -7.18 1.10 24.60
N GLY A 129 -6.59 -0.01 24.19
CA GLY A 129 -7.15 -0.87 23.17
C GLY A 129 -6.24 -2.03 22.80
N THR A 130 -6.67 -2.80 21.82
CA THR A 130 -5.95 -3.94 21.28
C THR A 130 -5.90 -3.84 19.76
N GLY A 131 -5.06 -4.64 19.11
CA GLY A 131 -4.92 -4.58 17.67
C GLY A 131 -3.70 -5.33 17.19
N SER A 132 -3.42 -5.23 15.90
CA SER A 132 -2.25 -5.86 15.29
C SER A 132 -1.69 -5.03 14.15
N ILE A 133 -0.45 -5.33 13.79
CA ILE A 133 0.22 -4.80 12.61
C ILE A 133 0.59 -5.99 11.74
N LEU A 134 0.08 -6.04 10.51
CA LEU A 134 0.50 -7.05 9.53
C LEU A 134 1.62 -6.49 8.66
N LYS A 135 2.70 -7.27 8.51
CA LYS A 135 3.78 -7.01 7.56
C LYS A 135 3.55 -7.86 6.31
N LEU A 136 3.23 -7.20 5.21
CA LEU A 136 2.83 -7.85 3.96
C LEU A 136 3.77 -7.49 2.83
N THR A 137 4.10 -8.45 1.98
CA THR A 137 4.58 -8.19 0.62
C THR A 137 3.44 -7.62 -0.22
N GLU A 138 3.77 -7.03 -1.39
CA GLU A 138 2.74 -6.54 -2.32
C GLU A 138 1.76 -7.64 -2.73
N LYS A 139 2.26 -8.85 -2.96
CA LYS A 139 1.42 -10.01 -3.30
C LYS A 139 0.46 -10.37 -2.17
N GLU A 140 0.94 -10.45 -0.93
CA GLU A 140 0.09 -10.78 0.22
C GLU A 140 -0.95 -9.68 0.48
N ALA A 141 -0.59 -8.40 0.26
CA ALA A 141 -1.54 -7.30 0.35
C ALA A 141 -2.65 -7.42 -0.71
N LYS A 142 -2.31 -7.78 -1.96
CA LYS A 142 -3.28 -8.04 -3.03
C LYS A 142 -4.17 -9.24 -2.71
N ASP A 143 -3.60 -10.33 -2.20
CA ASP A 143 -4.36 -11.51 -1.77
C ASP A 143 -5.34 -11.15 -0.64
N ARG A 144 -4.92 -10.29 0.31
CA ARG A 144 -5.78 -9.77 1.38
C ARG A 144 -6.88 -8.85 0.85
N ILE A 145 -6.59 -7.94 -0.08
CA ILE A 145 -7.59 -7.08 -0.74
C ILE A 145 -8.69 -7.95 -1.38
N ASN A 146 -8.30 -9.00 -2.10
CA ASN A 146 -9.26 -9.92 -2.72
C ASN A 146 -10.09 -10.70 -1.67
N TRP A 147 -9.54 -10.98 -0.50
CA TRP A 147 -10.27 -11.61 0.59
C TRP A 147 -11.29 -10.65 1.24
N LEU A 148 -10.95 -9.36 1.31
CA LEU A 148 -11.80 -8.30 1.88
C LEU A 148 -13.04 -7.98 1.02
N ASP A 149 -13.09 -8.42 -0.24
CA ASP A 149 -14.25 -8.32 -1.13
C ASP A 149 -15.43 -9.24 -0.72
N ARG A 150 -15.26 -9.99 0.38
CA ARG A 150 -16.31 -10.81 0.99
C ARG A 150 -17.05 -9.97 2.02
N GLU A 151 -18.37 -10.16 2.13
CA GLU A 151 -19.18 -9.50 3.16
C GLU A 151 -18.56 -9.70 4.55
N GLY A 152 -18.44 -8.60 5.29
CA GLY A 152 -18.02 -8.62 6.69
C GLY A 152 -18.98 -9.47 7.53
N ASN A 153 -18.44 -10.44 8.28
CA ASN A 153 -19.25 -11.15 9.27
C ASN A 153 -19.59 -10.18 10.41
N PRO A 154 -20.88 -9.97 10.74
CA PRO A 154 -21.27 -9.09 11.82
C PRO A 154 -20.59 -9.50 13.14
N HIS A 155 -19.94 -8.55 13.80
CA HIS A 155 -19.30 -8.79 15.08
C HIS A 155 -20.31 -8.58 16.22
N ASN A 156 -20.35 -9.49 17.19
CA ASN A 156 -21.31 -9.41 18.30
C ASN A 156 -21.03 -8.24 19.26
N ASP A 157 -19.78 -7.78 19.31
CA ASP A 157 -19.32 -6.64 20.13
C ASP A 157 -18.61 -5.60 19.25
N PRO A 158 -19.34 -4.67 18.63
CA PRO A 158 -18.73 -3.62 17.81
C PRO A 158 -18.00 -2.59 18.68
N THR A 159 -16.74 -2.33 18.33
CA THR A 159 -15.86 -1.39 19.03
C THR A 159 -15.45 -0.22 18.14
N GLY A 160 -14.90 0.83 18.76
CA GLY A 160 -14.33 1.96 18.03
C GLY A 160 -12.97 1.61 17.43
N PHE A 161 -12.74 1.83 16.14
CA PHE A 161 -11.53 1.37 15.46
C PHE A 161 -10.80 2.44 14.64
N GLY A 162 -9.56 2.13 14.27
CA GLY A 162 -8.75 2.87 13.31
C GLY A 162 -7.87 1.94 12.49
N VAL A 163 -7.63 2.30 11.23
CA VAL A 163 -6.78 1.52 10.31
C VAL A 163 -5.85 2.48 9.58
N ALA A 164 -4.56 2.17 9.62
CA ALA A 164 -3.55 2.96 8.91
C ALA A 164 -2.57 2.04 8.20
N THR A 165 -1.95 2.57 7.15
CA THR A 165 -0.88 1.88 6.43
C THR A 165 0.38 2.73 6.35
N ALA A 166 1.51 2.04 6.24
CA ALA A 166 2.82 2.63 5.97
C ALA A 166 3.66 1.64 5.15
N THR A 167 4.73 2.13 4.54
CA THR A 167 5.63 1.28 3.76
C THR A 167 7.09 1.67 4.01
N ASP A 168 7.99 0.68 4.00
CA ASP A 168 9.45 0.87 3.98
C ASP A 168 10.04 0.80 2.56
N GLY A 169 9.17 0.80 1.53
CA GLY A 169 9.55 0.61 0.12
C GLY A 169 9.62 -0.85 -0.32
N LYS A 170 9.59 -1.82 0.62
CA LYS A 170 9.62 -3.28 0.35
C LYS A 170 8.37 -4.00 0.85
N HIS A 171 7.85 -3.61 2.01
CA HIS A 171 6.67 -4.17 2.64
C HIS A 171 5.61 -3.10 2.85
N ILE A 172 4.37 -3.56 2.96
CA ILE A 172 3.21 -2.80 3.41
C ILE A 172 2.95 -3.22 4.85
N TYR A 173 2.86 -2.23 5.73
CA TYR A 173 2.46 -2.42 7.11
C TYR A 173 1.04 -1.91 7.26
N VAL A 174 0.09 -2.78 7.58
CA VAL A 174 -1.29 -2.38 7.91
C VAL A 174 -1.50 -2.55 9.41
N ALA A 175 -1.82 -1.47 10.08
CA ALA A 175 -2.11 -1.45 11.51
C ALA A 175 -3.61 -1.29 11.71
N GLU A 176 -4.19 -2.19 12.50
CA GLU A 176 -5.58 -2.17 12.94
C GLU A 176 -5.57 -1.99 14.46
N PHE A 177 -6.32 -1.00 14.97
CA PHE A 177 -6.42 -0.73 16.40
C PHE A 177 -7.89 -0.56 16.81
N PHE A 178 -8.27 -1.21 17.89
CA PHE A 178 -9.62 -1.27 18.45
C PHE A 178 -9.59 -0.79 19.89
N LEU A 179 -10.46 0.16 20.23
CA LEU A 179 -10.63 0.64 21.60
C LEU A 179 -11.28 -0.42 22.47
N ASN A 180 -10.90 -0.43 23.75
CA ASN A 180 -11.59 -1.20 24.80
C ASN A 180 -13.03 -0.71 25.04
#